data_AF-A0A3N9MSF7-F1
#
_entry.id   AF-A0A3N9MSF7-F1
#
_cell.length_a   1.000
_cell.length_b   1.000
_cell.length_c   1.000
_cell.angle_alpha   90.00
_cell.angle_beta   90.00
_cell.angle_gamma   90.00
#
_symmetry.space_group_name_H-M   'P 1'
#
loop_
_entity.id
_entity.type
_entity.pdbx_description
1 polymer ?
#
loop_
_entity_poly.entity_id
_entity_poly.type
_entity_poly.pdbx_seq_one_letter_code
_entity_poly.pdbx_strand_id
1 'polypeptide(L)'
;MIPDKCINTYLNGYNCAQAVLKPFAEEYGLDDKTASKIASVFGGGMARMQATCGAVTGAFMAIGLKYGFTNPGEDQDKKLVLEKSKNFIELFQKEFGSLNCIEFLECDLNTEEGQKIHNDENQRELICAKLVKRAAEIVESL
;
A
#
# COMPACT_ATOMS: atom_id res chain seq x y z
N MET A 1 2.12 4.35 -16.48
CA MET A 1 1.29 5.09 -15.50
C MET A 1 1.85 4.83 -14.10
N ILE A 2 1.41 5.54 -13.05
CA ILE A 2 1.93 5.28 -11.69
C ILE A 2 1.69 3.81 -11.25
N PRO A 3 0.54 3.17 -11.55
CA PRO A 3 0.31 1.76 -11.24
C PRO A 3 1.38 0.80 -11.80
N ASP A 4 1.85 1.04 -13.03
CA ASP A 4 2.90 0.21 -13.64
C ASP A 4 4.24 0.37 -12.89
N LYS A 5 4.58 1.59 -12.47
CA LYS A 5 5.75 1.86 -11.63
C LYS A 5 5.62 1.13 -10.28
N CYS A 6 4.42 1.06 -9.69
CA CYS A 6 4.18 0.35 -8.43
C CYS A 6 4.38 -1.16 -8.57
N ILE A 7 3.84 -1.77 -9.63
CA ILE A 7 4.05 -3.19 -9.93
C ILE A 7 5.54 -3.47 -10.14
N ASN A 8 6.21 -2.69 -10.99
CA ASN A 8 7.64 -2.85 -11.24
C ASN A 8 8.46 -2.71 -9.96
N THR A 9 8.10 -1.78 -9.07
CA THR A 9 8.77 -1.62 -7.78
C THR A 9 8.60 -2.87 -6.91
N TYR A 10 7.39 -3.43 -6.85
CA TYR A 10 7.13 -4.66 -6.09
C TYR A 10 7.91 -5.87 -6.64
N LEU A 11 7.90 -6.05 -7.97
CA LEU A 11 8.62 -7.14 -8.64
C LEU A 11 10.15 -7.03 -8.47
N ASN A 12 10.68 -5.82 -8.28
CA ASN A 12 12.09 -5.57 -7.97
C ASN A 12 12.47 -5.82 -6.50
N GLY A 13 11.62 -6.50 -5.72
CA GLY A 13 11.96 -6.97 -4.37
C GLY A 13 11.57 -6.04 -3.22
N TYR A 14 10.92 -4.91 -3.51
CA TYR A 14 10.36 -4.06 -2.46
C TYR A 14 9.06 -4.68 -1.91
N ASN A 15 8.75 -4.37 -0.65
CA ASN A 15 7.49 -4.83 -0.07
C ASN A 15 6.27 -4.07 -0.63
N CYS A 16 5.06 -4.54 -0.33
CA CYS A 16 3.81 -3.98 -0.87
C CYS A 16 3.61 -2.48 -0.54
N ALA A 17 4.01 -2.04 0.65
CA ALA A 17 3.86 -0.64 1.09
C ALA A 17 4.87 0.27 0.38
N GLN A 18 6.13 -0.17 0.30
CA GLN A 18 7.18 0.52 -0.45
C GLN A 18 6.80 0.64 -1.93
N ALA A 19 6.29 -0.45 -2.51
CA ALA A 19 5.88 -0.51 -3.90
C ALA A 19 4.78 0.51 -4.25
N VAL A 20 3.82 0.74 -3.33
CA VAL A 20 2.81 1.77 -3.55
C VAL A 20 3.35 3.16 -3.28
N LEU A 21 4.00 3.41 -2.14
CA LEU A 21 4.41 4.78 -1.78
C LEU A 21 5.49 5.34 -2.71
N LYS A 22 6.50 4.54 -3.08
CA LYS A 22 7.72 5.01 -3.76
C LYS A 22 7.42 5.74 -5.09
N PRO A 23 6.56 5.21 -5.99
CA PRO A 23 6.20 5.93 -7.21
C PRO A 23 5.37 7.21 -6.98
N PHE A 24 4.51 7.24 -5.96
CA PHE A 24 3.77 8.47 -5.61
C PHE A 24 4.65 9.51 -4.93
N ALA A 25 5.67 9.09 -4.17
CA ALA A 25 6.63 9.98 -3.53
C ALA A 25 7.39 10.82 -4.56
N GLU A 26 7.81 10.20 -5.67
CA GLU A 26 8.45 10.90 -6.80
C GLU A 26 7.58 12.05 -7.33
N GLU A 27 6.27 11.80 -7.50
CA GLU A 27 5.32 12.77 -8.06
C GLU A 27 4.92 13.86 -7.05
N TYR A 28 4.87 13.53 -5.75
CA TYR A 28 4.39 14.44 -4.70
C TYR A 28 5.51 15.09 -3.88
N GLY A 29 6.76 14.99 -4.34
CA GLY A 29 7.89 15.73 -3.77
C GLY A 29 8.48 15.15 -2.48
N LEU A 30 8.22 13.87 -2.17
CA LEU A 30 8.89 13.16 -1.09
C LEU A 30 10.11 12.41 -1.65
N ASP A 31 11.26 12.53 -1.01
CA ASP A 31 12.46 11.87 -1.51
C ASP A 31 12.35 10.33 -1.44
N ASP A 32 12.83 9.68 -2.50
CA ASP A 32 12.78 8.23 -2.70
C ASP A 32 13.34 7.43 -1.52
N LYS A 33 14.43 7.92 -0.92
CA LYS A 33 15.13 7.22 0.16
C LYS A 33 14.31 7.28 1.44
N THR A 34 13.73 8.43 1.78
CA THR A 34 12.85 8.59 2.94
C THR A 34 11.58 7.78 2.73
N ALA A 35 10.92 7.90 1.57
CA ALA A 35 9.73 7.12 1.23
C ALA A 35 9.98 5.60 1.39
N SER A 36 11.08 5.10 0.83
CA SER A 36 11.45 3.69 0.92
C SER A 36 11.75 3.25 2.36
N LYS A 37 12.40 4.10 3.17
CA LYS A 37 12.72 3.80 4.58
C LYS A 37 11.48 3.81 5.47
N ILE A 38 10.60 4.79 5.34
CA ILE A 38 9.40 4.85 6.19
C ILE A 38 8.46 3.68 5.87
N ALA A 39 8.29 3.33 4.59
CA ALA A 39 7.39 2.25 4.19
C ALA A 39 7.93 0.83 4.45
N SER A 40 9.23 0.67 4.76
CA SER A 40 9.86 -0.66 4.81
C SER A 40 9.32 -1.59 5.90
N VAL A 41 8.74 -1.04 6.98
CA VAL A 41 8.21 -1.84 8.10
C VAL A 41 6.78 -2.34 7.86
N PHE A 42 6.06 -1.78 6.89
CA PHE A 42 4.64 -2.05 6.68
C PHE A 42 4.37 -3.29 5.80
N GLY A 43 5.43 -3.92 5.27
CA GLY A 43 5.35 -5.21 4.58
C GLY A 43 4.83 -6.34 5.46
N GLY A 44 4.13 -7.31 4.86
CA GLY A 44 3.48 -8.40 5.62
C GLY A 44 2.35 -7.91 6.52
N GLY A 45 1.82 -6.73 6.23
CA GLY A 45 0.71 -6.10 6.94
C GLY A 45 1.08 -5.52 8.31
N MET A 46 2.14 -4.70 8.35
CA MET A 46 2.82 -4.17 9.56
C MET A 46 3.67 -5.23 10.27
N ALA A 47 4.91 -5.40 9.79
CA ALA A 47 5.91 -6.26 10.40
C ALA A 47 5.47 -7.72 10.57
N ARG A 48 4.80 -8.28 9.55
CA ARG A 48 4.34 -9.68 9.50
C ARG A 48 3.29 -10.05 10.55
N MET A 49 2.67 -9.08 11.22
CA MET A 49 1.46 -9.33 12.00
C MET A 49 0.30 -9.84 11.15
N GLN A 50 0.39 -9.70 9.81
CA GLN A 50 -0.66 -9.99 8.85
C GLN A 50 -1.98 -9.24 9.15
N ALA A 51 -1.86 -8.09 9.81
CA ALA A 51 -2.94 -7.14 10.08
C ALA A 51 -3.18 -6.28 8.82
N THR A 52 -3.37 -4.97 8.94
CA THR A 52 -3.68 -4.10 7.79
C THR A 52 -2.70 -4.26 6.62
N CYS A 53 -3.21 -4.48 5.41
CA CYS A 53 -2.43 -4.76 4.20
C CYS A 53 -1.38 -3.67 3.91
N GLY A 54 -0.17 -4.09 3.51
CA GLY A 54 0.91 -3.16 3.19
C GLY A 54 0.58 -2.23 2.03
N ALA A 55 -0.09 -2.73 0.98
CA ALA A 55 -0.51 -1.91 -0.17
C ALA A 55 -1.53 -0.82 0.24
N VAL A 56 -2.49 -1.18 1.10
CA VAL A 56 -3.45 -0.23 1.71
C VAL A 56 -2.73 0.82 2.53
N THR A 57 -1.74 0.42 3.33
CA THR A 57 -0.96 1.35 4.14
C THR A 57 -0.14 2.32 3.29
N GLY A 58 0.54 1.81 2.24
CA GLY A 58 1.26 2.64 1.28
C GLY A 58 0.33 3.63 0.55
N ALA A 59 -0.90 3.20 0.25
CA ALA A 59 -1.91 4.08 -0.34
C ALA A 59 -2.31 5.22 0.62
N PHE A 60 -2.54 4.94 1.90
CA PHE A 60 -2.80 6.01 2.88
C PHE A 60 -1.63 6.99 3.02
N MET A 61 -0.38 6.52 2.94
CA MET A 61 0.78 7.41 2.92
C MET A 61 0.76 8.32 1.68
N ALA A 62 0.46 7.77 0.51
CA ALA A 62 0.36 8.55 -0.73
C ALA A 62 -0.80 9.56 -0.70
N ILE A 63 -1.97 9.16 -0.18
CA ILE A 63 -3.12 10.04 0.03
C ILE A 63 -2.77 11.18 0.99
N GLY A 64 -2.13 10.86 2.12
CA GLY A 64 -1.66 11.86 3.08
C GLY A 64 -0.60 12.79 2.49
N LEU A 65 0.27 12.29 1.62
CA LEU A 65 1.28 13.11 0.95
C LEU A 65 0.66 14.09 -0.06
N LYS A 66 -0.42 13.70 -0.76
CA LYS A 66 -1.10 14.55 -1.75
C LYS A 66 -2.12 15.52 -1.14
N TYR A 67 -2.88 15.06 -0.15
CA TYR A 67 -4.07 15.75 0.38
C TYR A 67 -3.96 16.14 1.85
N GLY A 68 -2.87 15.76 2.51
CA GLY A 68 -2.68 16.03 3.93
C GLY A 68 -2.52 17.52 4.25
N PHE A 69 -2.48 17.80 5.54
CA PHE A 69 -2.42 19.13 6.12
C PHE A 69 -1.26 19.19 7.11
N THR A 70 -0.74 20.38 7.37
CA THR A 70 0.50 20.56 8.16
C THR A 70 0.28 21.37 9.43
N ASN A 71 -0.75 22.21 9.47
CA ASN A 71 -1.02 23.09 10.59
C ASN A 71 -2.33 22.72 11.31
N PRO A 72 -2.39 22.88 12.64
CA PRO A 72 -3.66 22.86 13.35
C PRO A 72 -4.63 23.92 12.79
N GLY A 73 -5.91 23.56 12.63
CA GLY A 73 -6.96 24.47 12.16
C GLY A 73 -7.25 24.42 10.66
N GLU A 74 -6.51 23.63 9.89
CA GLU A 74 -6.76 23.35 8.46
C GLU A 74 -7.95 22.37 8.27
N ASP A 75 -9.15 22.78 8.74
CA ASP A 75 -10.32 21.90 8.83
C ASP A 75 -10.85 21.45 7.46
N GLN A 76 -10.64 22.24 6.40
CA GLN A 76 -11.04 21.88 5.04
C GLN A 76 -10.14 20.77 4.48
N ASP A 77 -8.82 20.90 4.62
CA ASP A 77 -7.86 19.89 4.16
C ASP A 77 -7.98 18.61 4.99
N LYS A 78 -8.22 18.72 6.30
CA LYS A 78 -8.55 17.58 7.16
C LYS A 78 -9.80 16.83 6.68
N LYS A 79 -10.85 17.54 6.26
CA LYS A 79 -12.05 16.91 5.69
C LYS A 79 -11.74 16.24 4.35
N LEU A 80 -10.96 16.91 3.50
CA LEU A 80 -10.59 16.41 2.19
C LEU A 80 -9.77 15.11 2.27
N VAL A 81 -8.70 15.06 3.08
CA VAL A 81 -7.88 13.84 3.22
C VAL A 81 -8.69 12.67 3.79
N LEU A 82 -9.62 12.94 4.71
CA LEU A 82 -10.52 11.92 5.25
C LEU A 82 -11.53 11.43 4.21
N GLU A 83 -12.08 12.33 3.38
CA GLU A 83 -12.96 11.98 2.27
C GLU A 83 -12.25 11.07 1.27
N LYS A 84 -11.05 11.46 0.82
CA LYS A 84 -10.23 10.67 -0.11
C LYS A 84 -9.83 9.32 0.49
N SER A 85 -9.49 9.29 1.77
CA SER A 85 -9.18 8.03 2.48
C SER A 85 -10.40 7.10 2.57
N LYS A 86 -11.59 7.64 2.84
CA LYS A 86 -12.84 6.85 2.85
C LYS A 86 -13.19 6.31 1.47
N ASN A 87 -13.06 7.15 0.44
CA ASN A 87 -13.28 6.73 -0.94
C ASN A 87 -12.32 5.59 -1.33
N PHE A 88 -11.04 5.69 -0.96
CA PHE A 88 -10.08 4.59 -1.13
C PHE A 88 -10.55 3.30 -0.46
N ILE A 89 -10.93 3.38 0.82
CA ILE A 89 -11.40 2.23 1.60
C ILE A 89 -12.61 1.57 0.91
N GLU A 90 -13.62 2.37 0.55
CA GLU A 90 -14.83 1.88 -0.09
C GLU A 90 -14.53 1.17 -1.42
N LEU A 91 -13.71 1.77 -2.29
CA LEU A 91 -13.35 1.18 -3.57
C LEU A 91 -12.53 -0.11 -3.41
N PHE A 92 -11.57 -0.12 -2.48
CA PHE A 92 -10.72 -1.28 -2.25
C PHE A 92 -11.49 -2.44 -1.60
N GLN A 93 -12.28 -2.16 -0.56
CA GLN A 93 -13.11 -3.16 0.10
C GLN A 93 -14.23 -3.69 -0.79
N LYS A 94 -14.81 -2.85 -1.67
CA LYS A 94 -15.81 -3.31 -2.63
C LYS A 94 -15.27 -4.40 -3.56
N GLU A 95 -13.99 -4.35 -3.89
CA GLU A 95 -13.36 -5.31 -4.80
C GLU A 95 -12.78 -6.52 -4.08
N PHE A 96 -12.10 -6.32 -2.94
CA PHE A 96 -11.37 -7.38 -2.26
C PHE A 96 -12.04 -7.88 -0.97
N GLY A 97 -13.11 -7.25 -0.50
CA GLY A 97 -13.86 -7.65 0.70
C GLY A 97 -13.19 -7.35 2.04
N SER A 98 -11.89 -7.01 2.05
CA SER A 98 -11.11 -6.79 3.26
C SER A 98 -10.09 -5.66 3.13
N LEU A 99 -9.45 -5.31 4.24
CA LEU A 99 -8.21 -4.53 4.31
C LEU A 99 -7.10 -5.30 5.05
N ASN A 100 -7.39 -6.47 5.61
CA ASN A 100 -6.46 -7.25 6.42
C ASN A 100 -5.64 -8.20 5.53
N CYS A 101 -4.33 -8.19 5.71
CA CYS A 101 -3.36 -8.96 4.95
C CYS A 101 -3.61 -10.46 5.09
N ILE A 102 -3.92 -10.96 6.29
CA ILE A 102 -4.20 -12.38 6.52
C ILE A 102 -5.40 -12.88 5.70
N GLU A 103 -6.40 -12.02 5.46
CA GLU A 103 -7.60 -12.41 4.70
C GLU A 103 -7.32 -12.55 3.20
N PHE A 104 -6.18 -12.07 2.72
CA PHE A 104 -5.72 -12.26 1.34
C PHE A 104 -4.70 -13.38 1.19
N LEU A 105 -4.03 -13.76 2.28
CA LEU A 105 -2.92 -14.70 2.25
C LEU A 105 -3.40 -16.10 2.65
N GLU A 106 -2.94 -17.11 1.93
CA GLU A 106 -3.24 -18.51 2.25
C GLU A 106 -2.15 -19.15 3.15
N CYS A 107 -1.34 -18.32 3.83
CA CYS A 107 -0.20 -18.78 4.61
C CYS A 107 0.12 -17.88 5.80
N ASP A 108 0.88 -18.41 6.77
CA ASP A 108 1.42 -17.66 7.92
C ASP A 108 2.87 -17.23 7.67
N LEU A 109 3.09 -15.92 7.52
CA LEU A 109 4.39 -15.32 7.22
C LEU A 109 5.39 -15.41 8.38
N ASN A 110 4.95 -15.83 9.57
CA ASN A 110 5.81 -16.03 10.74
C ASN A 110 6.39 -17.44 10.82
N THR A 111 5.95 -18.35 9.95
CA THR A 111 6.50 -19.71 9.83
C THR A 111 7.46 -19.80 8.66
N GLU A 112 8.42 -20.74 8.71
CA GLU A 112 9.30 -21.00 7.56
C GLU A 112 8.52 -21.54 6.35
N GLU A 113 7.51 -22.37 6.61
CA GLU A 113 6.65 -22.94 5.57
C GLU A 113 5.82 -21.87 4.88
N GLY A 114 5.16 -20.98 5.64
CA GLY A 114 4.39 -19.90 5.04
C GLY A 114 5.25 -18.86 4.34
N GLN A 115 6.49 -18.62 4.79
CA GLN A 115 7.45 -17.82 4.03
C GLN A 115 7.83 -18.49 2.70
N LYS A 116 7.97 -19.81 2.64
CA LYS A 116 8.19 -20.54 1.37
C LYS A 116 6.98 -20.45 0.45
N ILE A 117 5.77 -20.63 0.98
CA ILE A 117 4.51 -20.48 0.22
C ILE A 117 4.38 -19.05 -0.33
N HIS A 118 4.66 -18.04 0.49
CA HIS A 118 4.59 -16.66 0.04
C HIS A 118 5.65 -16.33 -1.00
N ASN A 119 6.86 -16.88 -0.88
CA ASN A 119 7.96 -16.64 -1.82
C ASN A 119 7.84 -17.44 -3.13
N ASP A 120 6.95 -18.43 -3.19
CA ASP A 120 6.53 -19.04 -4.46
C ASP A 120 5.96 -17.92 -5.35
N GLU A 121 6.41 -17.86 -6.61
CA GLU A 121 6.08 -16.80 -7.57
C GLU A 121 4.57 -16.58 -7.66
N ASN A 122 3.78 -17.65 -7.47
CA ASN A 122 2.33 -17.59 -7.52
C ASN A 122 1.72 -16.64 -6.47
N GLN A 123 2.15 -16.61 -5.21
CA GLN A 123 1.51 -15.72 -4.23
C GLN A 123 1.95 -14.26 -4.35
N ARG A 124 3.25 -14.01 -4.62
CA ARG A 124 3.73 -12.64 -4.83
C ARG A 124 3.07 -12.02 -6.06
N GLU A 125 3.05 -12.74 -7.18
CA GLU A 125 2.53 -12.22 -8.44
C GLU A 125 0.99 -12.27 -8.51
N LEU A 126 0.34 -13.34 -8.05
CA LEU A 126 -1.11 -13.49 -8.24
C LEU A 126 -1.94 -12.79 -7.17
N ILE A 127 -1.38 -12.51 -5.99
CA ILE A 127 -2.13 -11.88 -4.89
C ILE A 127 -1.57 -10.48 -4.62
N CYS A 128 -0.37 -10.38 -4.04
CA CYS A 128 0.15 -9.09 -3.57
C CYS A 128 0.36 -8.08 -4.71
N ALA A 129 0.82 -8.50 -5.88
CA ALA A 129 0.96 -7.59 -7.02
C ALA A 129 -0.40 -7.06 -7.52
N LYS A 130 -1.49 -7.86 -7.47
CA LYS A 130 -2.84 -7.38 -7.79
C LYS A 130 -3.31 -6.32 -6.79
N LEU A 131 -3.09 -6.57 -5.49
CA LEU A 131 -3.44 -5.60 -4.44
C LEU A 131 -2.65 -4.30 -4.59
N VAL A 132 -1.34 -4.38 -4.89
CA VAL A 132 -0.48 -3.21 -5.15
C VAL A 132 -0.98 -2.42 -6.36
N LYS A 133 -1.23 -3.10 -7.48
CA LYS A 133 -1.75 -2.47 -8.70
C LYS A 133 -3.04 -1.73 -8.42
N ARG A 134 -4.01 -2.43 -7.81
CA ARG A 134 -5.33 -1.86 -7.58
C ARG A 134 -5.31 -0.71 -6.57
N ALA A 135 -4.52 -0.83 -5.50
CA ALA A 135 -4.29 0.28 -4.58
C ALA A 135 -3.75 1.52 -5.32
N ALA A 136 -2.76 1.33 -6.19
CA ALA A 136 -2.18 2.42 -6.96
C ALA A 136 -3.17 3.03 -7.95
N GLU A 137 -3.97 2.23 -8.68
CA GLU A 137 -5.00 2.74 -9.59
C GLU A 137 -6.06 3.56 -8.86
N ILE A 138 -6.50 3.10 -7.68
CA ILE A 138 -7.47 3.86 -6.88
C ILE A 138 -6.85 5.20 -6.49
N VAL A 139 -5.65 5.21 -5.91
CA VAL A 139 -4.97 6.45 -5.49
C VAL A 139 -4.72 7.40 -6.66
N GLU A 140 -4.32 6.91 -7.83
CA GLU A 140 -4.11 7.73 -9.03
C GLU A 140 -5.41 8.41 -9.49
N SER A 141 -6.56 7.76 -9.28
CA SER A 141 -7.89 8.30 -9.63
C SER A 141 -8.49 9.27 -8.61
N LEU A 142 -7.93 9.34 -7.39
CA LEU A 142 -8.39 10.23 -6.32
C LEU A 142 -7.96 11.67 -6.56
#